data_AF-A0A7R9G550-F1
#
_entry.id   AF-A0A7R9G550-F1
#
_cell.length_a   1.000
_cell.length_b   1.000
_cell.length_c   1.000
_cell.angle_alpha   90.00
_cell.angle_beta   90.00
_cell.angle_gamma   90.00
#
_symmetry.space_group_name_H-M   'P 1'
#
loop_
_entity.id
_entity.type
_entity.pdbx_description
1 polymer ?
#
loop_
_entity_poly.entity_id
_entity_poly.type
_entity_poly.pdbx_seq_one_letter_code
_entity_poly.pdbx_strand_id
1 'polypeptide(L)'
;MVHLSTSRTHSAMLFPTPVGKSYSCQESSVELKNGDSSATVLLRVFQVQPFIFKGDDFGPEYECSSHGVGSFRDETAPIAVGSTLAIVVLLTVTGYGIYRYFKVEKVQYDTME
;
A
#
# COMPACT_ATOMS: atom_id res chain seq x y z
N MET A 1 24.99 -22.27 24.47
CA MET A 1 23.65 -22.23 23.84
C MET A 1 23.57 -20.93 23.06
N VAL A 2 23.42 -20.98 21.73
CA VAL A 2 23.33 -19.77 20.89
C VAL A 2 21.86 -19.33 20.88
N HIS A 3 21.57 -18.11 21.29
CA HIS A 3 20.21 -17.55 21.31
C HIS A 3 20.01 -16.63 20.11
N LEU A 4 19.33 -17.11 19.07
CA LEU A 4 19.02 -16.32 17.87
C LEU A 4 17.63 -15.68 18.02
N SER A 5 17.53 -14.38 17.76
CA SER A 5 16.27 -13.64 17.79
C SER A 5 16.08 -12.79 16.53
N THR A 6 14.84 -12.47 16.22
CA THR A 6 14.52 -11.48 15.19
C THR A 6 15.09 -10.11 15.57
N SER A 7 15.48 -9.31 14.58
CA SER A 7 15.99 -7.96 14.81
C SER A 7 14.92 -7.10 15.50
N ARG A 8 15.26 -6.54 16.65
CA ARG A 8 14.36 -5.74 17.51
C ARG A 8 14.16 -4.31 16.97
N THR A 9 14.06 -4.15 15.65
CA THR A 9 13.61 -2.89 15.05
C THR A 9 12.14 -2.74 15.40
N HIS A 10 11.78 -1.66 16.10
CA HIS A 10 10.46 -1.38 16.71
C HIS A 10 9.22 -1.47 15.77
N SER A 11 9.41 -1.82 14.49
CA SER A 11 8.39 -1.85 13.45
C SER A 11 8.27 -3.19 12.71
N ALA A 12 9.01 -4.24 13.10
CA ALA A 12 8.99 -5.52 12.39
C ALA A 12 7.75 -6.38 12.77
N MET A 13 6.59 -6.04 12.22
CA MET A 13 5.42 -6.93 12.24
C MET A 13 5.62 -8.05 11.21
N LEU A 14 5.91 -9.27 11.68
CA LEU A 14 6.22 -10.41 10.80
C LEU A 14 4.98 -10.93 10.04
N PHE A 15 3.80 -10.96 10.68
CA PHE A 15 2.56 -11.50 10.11
C PHE A 15 1.34 -10.65 10.50
N PRO A 16 1.22 -9.40 9.99
CA PRO A 16 0.09 -8.54 10.33
C PRO A 16 -1.21 -9.13 9.75
N THR A 17 -2.15 -9.44 10.63
CA THR A 17 -3.42 -10.08 10.26
C THR A 17 -4.57 -9.38 10.96
N PRO A 18 -5.66 -9.02 10.25
CA PRO A 18 -6.86 -8.50 10.89
C PRO A 18 -7.42 -9.49 11.91
N VAL A 19 -7.98 -8.97 13.00
CA VAL A 19 -8.54 -9.78 14.08
C VAL A 19 -9.66 -10.70 13.55
N GLY A 20 -9.59 -11.98 13.89
CA GLY A 20 -10.58 -13.00 13.48
C GLY A 20 -10.36 -13.61 12.09
N LYS A 21 -9.22 -13.33 11.45
CA LYS A 21 -8.76 -13.94 10.19
C LYS A 21 -7.55 -14.83 10.45
N SER A 22 -7.31 -15.81 9.56
CA SER A 22 -6.09 -16.62 9.58
C SER A 22 -5.11 -16.12 8.52
N TYR A 23 -3.86 -15.91 8.89
CA TYR A 23 -2.80 -15.60 7.93
C TYR A 23 -2.41 -16.86 7.18
N SER A 24 -2.35 -16.81 5.85
CA SER A 24 -1.89 -17.93 5.02
C SER A 24 -0.85 -17.47 4.03
N CYS A 25 0.21 -18.26 3.86
CA CYS A 25 1.28 -17.92 2.95
C CYS A 25 1.98 -19.15 2.40
N GLN A 26 2.29 -19.12 1.10
CA GLN A 26 2.95 -20.22 0.42
C GLN A 26 4.45 -20.29 0.76
N GLU A 27 5.13 -19.14 0.86
CA GLU A 27 6.54 -19.04 1.24
C GLU A 27 6.82 -17.72 1.97
N SER A 28 7.51 -17.79 3.11
CA SER A 28 8.03 -16.63 3.82
C SER A 28 9.37 -16.93 4.48
N SER A 29 10.23 -15.91 4.61
CA SER A 29 11.55 -16.03 5.23
C SER A 29 11.70 -15.05 6.39
N VAL A 30 12.14 -15.54 7.55
CA VAL A 30 12.43 -14.72 8.73
C VAL A 30 13.91 -14.81 9.06
N GLU A 31 14.61 -13.67 9.01
CA GLU A 31 16.01 -13.58 9.43
C GLU A 31 16.13 -13.49 10.95
N LEU A 32 16.95 -14.35 11.53
CA LEU A 32 17.35 -14.33 12.92
C LEU A 32 18.83 -13.96 13.00
N LYS A 33 19.18 -13.00 13.86
CA LYS A 33 20.56 -12.54 14.04
C LYS A 33 20.94 -12.54 15.52
N ASN A 34 22.17 -12.93 15.81
CA ASN A 34 22.79 -12.80 17.13
C ASN A 34 24.27 -12.46 16.94
N GLY A 35 24.60 -11.16 17.00
CA GLY A 35 25.94 -10.67 16.68
C GLY A 35 26.35 -11.08 15.26
N ASP A 36 27.42 -11.88 15.16
CA ASP A 36 27.98 -12.36 13.89
C ASP A 36 27.27 -13.62 13.34
N SER A 37 26.40 -14.25 14.13
CA SER A 37 25.65 -15.44 13.70
C SER A 37 24.33 -15.03 13.08
N SER A 38 24.12 -15.39 11.80
CA SER A 38 22.86 -15.24 11.09
C SER A 38 22.24 -16.60 10.76
N ALA A 39 20.94 -16.71 10.92
CA ALA A 39 20.15 -17.87 10.50
C ALA A 39 18.87 -17.38 9.82
N THR A 40 18.36 -18.16 8.87
CA THR A 40 17.09 -17.84 8.20
C THR A 40 16.11 -18.97 8.43
N VAL A 41 14.92 -18.64 8.90
CA VAL A 41 13.80 -19.58 9.03
C VAL A 41 12.94 -19.44 7.78
N LEU A 42 12.79 -20.53 7.04
CA LEU A 42 11.92 -20.61 5.88
C LEU A 42 10.62 -21.29 6.31
N LEU A 43 9.50 -20.57 6.19
CA LEU A 43 8.17 -21.11 6.41
C LEU A 43 7.52 -21.34 5.05
N ARG A 44 7.05 -22.57 4.82
CA ARG A 44 6.38 -22.97 3.57
C ARG A 44 5.00 -23.51 3.89
N VAL A 45 4.02 -23.10 3.09
CA VAL A 45 2.62 -23.56 3.16
C VAL A 45 2.13 -23.55 4.61
N PHE A 46 2.12 -22.37 5.22
CA PHE A 46 1.75 -22.23 6.63
C PHE A 46 0.51 -21.36 6.77
N GLN A 47 -0.33 -21.73 7.73
CA GLN A 47 -1.52 -20.99 8.12
C GLN A 47 -1.51 -20.80 9.64
N VAL A 48 -1.65 -19.56 10.10
CA VAL A 48 -1.59 -19.20 11.54
C VAL A 48 -2.69 -18.23 11.92
N GLN A 49 -3.28 -18.43 13.09
CA GLN A 49 -4.33 -17.57 13.62
C GLN A 49 -4.11 -17.30 15.11
N PRO A 50 -3.68 -16.08 15.48
CA PRO A 50 -3.56 -15.70 16.88
C PRO A 50 -4.89 -15.18 17.46
N PHE A 51 -5.00 -15.24 18.78
CA PHE A 51 -6.07 -14.66 19.61
C PHE A 51 -7.48 -15.22 19.44
N ILE A 52 -8.23 -14.79 18.42
CA ILE A 52 -9.68 -15.05 18.32
C ILE A 52 -9.92 -16.27 17.47
N PHE A 53 -10.24 -17.40 18.10
CA PHE A 53 -10.72 -18.62 17.45
C PHE A 53 -12.24 -18.75 17.66
N LYS A 54 -12.97 -19.07 16.58
CA LYS A 54 -14.43 -19.32 16.60
C LYS A 54 -14.72 -20.81 16.38
N GLY A 55 -13.94 -21.68 17.02
CA GLY A 55 -13.98 -23.13 16.85
C GLY A 55 -12.58 -23.72 16.73
N ASP A 56 -12.51 -25.00 16.33
CA ASP A 56 -11.26 -25.71 16.01
C ASP A 56 -10.74 -25.40 14.61
N ASP A 57 -11.57 -24.76 13.76
CA ASP A 57 -11.22 -24.39 12.39
C ASP A 57 -10.59 -23.00 12.30
N PHE A 58 -9.72 -22.84 11.30
CA PHE A 58 -9.20 -21.53 10.93
C PHE A 58 -10.34 -20.62 10.43
N GLY A 59 -10.26 -19.35 10.82
CA GLY A 59 -11.09 -18.28 10.32
C GLY A 59 -10.83 -18.01 8.83
N PRO A 60 -11.48 -16.99 8.26
CA PRO A 60 -11.31 -16.69 6.86
C PRO A 60 -9.85 -16.36 6.54
N GLU A 61 -9.37 -16.89 5.43
CA GLU A 61 -7.99 -16.76 4.97
C GLU A 61 -7.64 -15.32 4.59
N TYR A 62 -6.45 -14.90 5.00
CA TYR A 62 -5.82 -13.63 4.66
C TYR A 62 -4.44 -13.96 4.10
N GLU A 63 -4.34 -13.92 2.78
CA GLU A 63 -3.12 -14.30 2.08
C GLU A 63 -2.02 -13.23 2.25
N CYS A 64 -0.78 -13.69 2.36
CA CYS A 64 0.38 -12.81 2.28
C CYS A 64 0.46 -12.20 0.87
N SER A 65 0.48 -10.88 0.75
CA SER A 65 0.95 -10.26 -0.49
C SER A 65 2.45 -10.57 -0.62
N SER A 66 2.91 -10.96 -1.81
CA SER A 66 4.33 -11.30 -2.06
C SER A 66 5.31 -10.14 -1.79
N HIS A 67 4.79 -8.96 -1.43
CA HIS A 67 5.54 -7.79 -0.98
C HIS A 67 5.48 -7.71 0.56
N GLY A 68 6.44 -8.39 1.21
CA GLY A 68 6.55 -8.47 2.66
C GLY A 68 6.48 -7.11 3.38
N VAL A 69 5.81 -7.12 4.53
CA VAL A 69 6.04 -6.24 5.71
C VAL A 69 5.94 -4.71 5.50
N GLY A 70 5.59 -4.22 4.32
CA GLY A 70 5.57 -2.78 4.01
C GLY A 70 4.32 -2.26 3.29
N SER A 71 3.44 -3.10 2.75
CA SER A 71 2.28 -2.63 1.95
C SER A 71 1.02 -2.32 2.77
N PHE A 72 1.18 -1.80 3.99
CA PHE A 72 0.21 -0.84 4.54
C PHE A 72 0.41 0.57 3.98
N ARG A 73 1.41 0.76 3.11
CA ARG A 73 1.44 1.91 2.22
C ARG A 73 0.38 1.67 1.17
N ASP A 74 -0.84 2.06 1.52
CA ASP A 74 -1.87 2.62 0.66
C ASP A 74 -1.35 2.85 -0.79
N GLU A 75 -1.27 1.80 -1.61
CA GLU A 75 -0.94 1.88 -3.03
C GLU A 75 -2.07 2.60 -3.78
N THR A 76 -3.25 2.65 -3.16
CA THR A 76 -4.42 3.39 -3.59
C THR A 76 -4.30 4.89 -3.32
N ALA A 77 -3.61 5.33 -2.28
CA ALA A 77 -3.49 6.74 -1.92
C ALA A 77 -2.77 7.59 -2.98
N PRO A 78 -1.56 7.24 -3.47
CA PRO A 78 -0.88 8.05 -4.47
C PRO A 78 -1.62 8.00 -5.81
N ILE A 79 -2.27 6.88 -6.15
CA ILE A 79 -3.06 6.75 -7.39
C ILE A 79 -4.33 7.60 -7.31
N ALA A 80 -5.06 7.55 -6.19
CA ALA A 80 -6.28 8.32 -5.99
C ALA A 80 -6.00 9.83 -5.94
N VAL A 81 -4.96 10.24 -5.21
CA VAL A 81 -4.56 11.64 -5.11
C VAL A 81 -4.00 12.15 -6.44
N GLY A 82 -3.19 11.35 -7.14
CA GLY A 82 -2.64 11.72 -8.45
C GLY A 82 -3.73 11.88 -9.52
N SER A 83 -4.70 10.96 -9.57
CA SER A 83 -5.80 11.01 -10.54
C SER A 83 -6.72 12.21 -10.30
N THR A 84 -7.12 12.45 -9.05
CA THR A 84 -7.97 13.61 -8.69
C THR A 84 -7.27 14.93 -9.02
N LEU A 85 -5.98 15.07 -8.68
CA LEU A 85 -5.18 16.25 -9.02
C LEU A 85 -5.15 16.49 -10.53
N ALA A 86 -4.87 15.44 -11.33
CA ALA A 86 -4.81 15.56 -12.79
C ALA A 86 -6.15 16.03 -13.39
N ILE A 87 -7.28 15.49 -12.93
CA ILE A 87 -8.62 15.88 -13.39
C ILE A 87 -8.91 17.34 -13.06
N VAL A 88 -8.63 17.77 -11.83
CA VAL A 88 -8.86 19.16 -11.39
C VAL A 88 -8.02 20.14 -12.21
N VAL A 89 -6.75 19.81 -12.48
CA VAL A 89 -5.86 20.65 -13.30
C VAL A 89 -6.37 20.76 -14.74
N LEU A 90 -6.80 19.65 -15.36
CA LEU A 90 -7.32 19.68 -16.72
C LEU A 90 -8.63 20.48 -16.84
N LEU A 91 -9.54 20.32 -15.86
CA LEU A 91 -10.80 21.08 -15.84
C LEU A 91 -10.56 22.58 -15.65
N THR A 92 -9.64 22.97 -14.76
CA THR A 92 -9.33 24.38 -14.50
C THR A 92 -8.68 25.05 -15.71
N VAL A 93 -7.68 24.41 -16.34
CA VAL A 93 -7.00 24.97 -17.53
C VAL A 93 -7.96 25.05 -18.72
N THR A 94 -8.72 23.99 -18.99
CA THR A 94 -9.67 23.96 -20.11
C THR A 94 -10.82 24.96 -19.89
N GLY A 95 -11.39 24.97 -18.69
CA GLY A 95 -12.46 25.89 -18.31
C GLY A 95 -12.01 27.35 -18.40
N TYR A 96 -10.82 27.68 -17.90
CA TYR A 96 -10.25 29.02 -18.02
C TYR A 96 -9.96 29.41 -19.47
N GLY A 97 -9.42 28.48 -20.27
CA GLY A 97 -9.17 28.69 -21.70
C GLY A 97 -10.45 29.02 -22.48
N ILE A 98 -11.52 28.25 -22.25
CA ILE A 98 -12.84 28.48 -22.84
C ILE A 98 -13.40 29.82 -22.36
N TYR A 99 -13.41 30.07 -21.05
CA TYR A 99 -13.90 31.34 -20.50
C TYR A 99 -13.18 32.54 -21.12
N ARG A 100 -11.84 32.49 -21.21
CA ARG A 100 -11.04 33.57 -21.79
C ARG A 100 -11.27 33.71 -23.29
N TYR A 101 -11.53 32.62 -24.01
CA TYR A 101 -11.85 32.66 -25.43
C TYR A 101 -13.22 33.31 -25.70
N PHE A 102 -14.23 33.02 -24.87
CA PHE A 102 -15.57 33.60 -25.02
C PHE A 102 -15.68 35.02 -24.46
N LYS A 103 -14.97 35.34 -23.36
CA LYS A 103 -15.01 36.69 -22.75
C LYS A 103 -14.06 37.68 -23.40
N VAL A 104 -12.95 37.21 -23.98
CA VAL A 104 -12.17 38.04 -24.89
C VAL A 104 -12.80 37.89 -26.27
N GLU A 105 -14.00 38.44 -26.42
CA GLU A 105 -14.51 38.73 -27.76
C GLU A 105 -13.49 39.61 -28.47
N LYS A 106 -13.25 39.21 -29.71
CA LYS A 106 -12.33 39.84 -30.66
C LYS A 106 -12.64 41.33 -30.68
N VAL A 107 -11.69 42.15 -30.23
CA VAL A 107 -11.72 43.59 -30.51
C VAL A 107 -11.90 43.69 -32.02
N GLN A 108 -13.12 44.03 -32.47
CA GLN A 108 -13.33 44.48 -33.82
C GLN A 108 -12.46 45.72 -33.95
N TYR A 109 -11.30 45.57 -34.60
CA TYR A 109 -10.69 46.70 -35.27
C TYR A 109 -11.62 46.99 -36.43
N ASP A 110 -12.71 47.72 -36.14
CA ASP A 110 -13.47 48.36 -37.20
C ASP A 110 -12.46 49.09 -38.06
N THR A 111 -12.48 48.72 -39.33
CA THR A 111 -11.55 49.22 -40.33
C THR A 111 -11.87 50.71 -40.44
N MET A 112 -10.99 51.52 -39.88
CA MET A 112 -11.02 52.97 -40.01
C MET A 112 -10.79 53.33 -41.49
N GLU A 113 -11.87 53.30 -42.26
CA GLU A 113 -12.02 54.00 -43.54
C GLU A 113 -12.54 55.43 -43.33
#